data_AF-A0A960NWV5-F1
#
_entry.id   AF-A0A960NWV5-F1
#
_cell.length_a   1.000
_cell.length_b   1.000
_cell.length_c   1.000
_cell.angle_alpha   90.00
_cell.angle_beta   90.00
_cell.angle_gamma   90.00
#
_symmetry.space_group_name_H-M   'P 1'
#
loop_
_entity.id
_entity.type
_entity.pdbx_description
1 polymer ?
#
loop_
_entity_poly.entity_id
_entity_poly.type
_entity_poly.pdbx_seq_one_letter_code
_entity_poly.pdbx_strand_id
1 'polypeptide(L)' 'QLGRKDLAARAWDEFKGSARWERVEPKRVTVTGPDVLRPVDEARGVSTNGTAQWGLAAIQCLALVGDDWPAE' A
#
# COMPACT_ATOMS: atom_id res chain seq x y z
N GLN A 1 5.31 -21.03 9.71
CA GLN A 1 5.16 -22.29 8.95
C GLN A 1 6.49 -22.93 8.52
N LEU A 2 7.49 -22.19 8.01
CA LEU A 2 8.77 -22.77 7.55
C LEU A 2 10.00 -22.38 8.39
N GLY A 3 9.85 -21.47 9.36
CA GLY A 3 10.97 -20.96 10.17
C GLY A 3 12.01 -20.15 9.39
N ARG A 4 11.72 -19.80 8.13
CA ARG A 4 12.66 -19.15 7.21
C ARG A 4 12.61 -17.62 7.30
N LYS A 5 13.57 -17.07 8.05
CA LYS A 5 13.73 -15.63 8.27
C LYS A 5 14.06 -14.84 7.01
N ASP A 6 14.76 -15.47 6.07
CA ASP A 6 15.06 -14.87 4.77
C ASP A 6 13.80 -14.65 3.91
N LEU A 7 12.80 -15.53 4.01
CA LEU A 7 11.51 -15.33 3.35
C LEU A 7 10.65 -14.27 4.04
N ALA A 8 10.75 -14.15 5.37
CA ALA A 8 10.10 -13.07 6.11
C ALA A 8 10.65 -11.69 5.70
N ALA A 9 11.99 -11.56 5.64
CA ALA A 9 12.65 -10.36 5.16
C ALA A 9 12.22 -10.01 3.73
N ARG A 10 12.23 -10.99 2.82
CA ARG A 10 11.77 -10.80 1.44
C ARG A 10 10.30 -10.34 1.38
N ALA A 11 9.41 -10.90 2.20
CA ALA A 11 8.01 -10.49 2.22
C ALA A 11 7.86 -8.99 2.55
N TRP A 12 8.62 -8.51 3.54
CA TRP A 12 8.64 -7.09 3.88
C TRP A 12 9.28 -6.21 2.81
N ASP A 13 10.34 -6.68 2.15
CA ASP A 13 10.98 -5.94 1.06
C ASP A 13 10.06 -5.82 -0.17
N GLU A 14 9.33 -6.87 -0.53
CA GLU A 14 8.32 -6.82 -1.60
C GLU A 14 7.13 -5.92 -1.21
N PHE A 15 6.71 -5.97 0.06
CA PHE A 15 5.66 -5.08 0.57
C PHE A 15 6.06 -3.61 0.52
N LYS A 16 7.32 -3.25 0.82
CA LYS A 16 7.82 -1.86 0.77
C LYS A 16 8.19 -1.40 -0.64
N GLY A 17 8.90 -2.24 -1.39
CA GLY A 17 9.64 -1.89 -2.61
C GLY A 17 8.97 -2.29 -3.91
N SER A 18 7.74 -2.83 -3.89
CA SER A 18 7.05 -3.01 -5.16
C SER A 18 6.73 -1.62 -5.74
N ALA A 19 7.24 -1.34 -6.95
CA ALA A 19 7.03 -0.10 -7.74
C ALA A 19 5.55 0.31 -7.89
N ARG A 20 4.69 -0.64 -7.56
CA ARG A 20 3.25 -0.60 -7.47
C ARG A 20 2.77 0.38 -6.38
N TRP A 21 3.49 0.56 -5.25
CA TRP A 21 3.06 1.38 -4.10
C TRP A 21 3.87 2.68 -3.92
N GLU A 22 5.09 2.74 -4.45
CA GLU A 22 6.01 3.89 -4.31
C GLU A 22 5.46 5.20 -4.91
N ARG A 23 4.46 5.11 -5.80
CA ARG A 23 3.86 6.27 -6.49
C ARG A 23 2.47 6.64 -5.97
N VAL A 24 2.01 5.99 -4.90
CA VAL A 24 0.69 6.27 -4.35
C VAL A 24 0.82 7.48 -3.41
N GLU A 25 0.30 8.62 -3.85
CA GLU A 25 0.05 9.76 -2.96
C GLU A 25 -1.40 9.68 -2.46
N PRO A 26 -1.68 9.17 -1.24
CA PRO A 26 -3.04 9.03 -0.74
C PRO A 26 -3.69 10.38 -0.36
N LYS A 27 -3.12 11.50 -0.80
CA LYS A 27 -3.63 12.83 -0.53
C LYS A 27 -4.92 13.03 -1.33
N ARG A 28 -6.01 13.28 -0.60
CA ARG A 28 -7.25 13.75 -1.22
C ARG A 28 -7.10 15.20 -1.66
N VAL A 29 -7.54 15.49 -2.87
CA VAL A 29 -7.62 16.83 -3.44
C VAL A 29 -9.04 17.04 -3.93
N THR A 30 -9.67 18.13 -3.49
CA THR A 30 -10.97 18.55 -4.02
C THR A 30 -10.76 19.29 -5.33
N VAL A 31 -11.37 18.79 -6.41
CA VAL A 31 -11.38 19.42 -7.73
C VAL A 31 -12.72 20.13 -7.91
N THR A 32 -12.68 21.39 -8.34
CA THR A 32 -13.86 22.25 -8.52
C THR A 32 -13.72 23.11 -9.78
N GLY A 33 -14.73 23.90 -10.12
CA GLY A 33 -14.68 24.80 -11.27
C GLY A 33 -14.92 24.11 -12.61
N PRO A 34 -14.44 24.68 -13.73
CA PRO A 34 -14.78 24.21 -15.08
C PRO A 34 -14.20 22.83 -15.44
N ASP A 35 -13.28 22.29 -14.62
CA ASP A 35 -12.65 21.00 -14.87
C ASP A 35 -13.57 19.79 -14.57
N VAL A 36 -14.65 20.01 -13.82
CA VAL A 36 -15.56 18.95 -13.35
C VAL A 36 -17.01 19.39 -13.37
N LEU A 37 -17.94 18.44 -13.57
CA LEU A 37 -19.38 18.74 -13.59
C LEU A 37 -19.91 19.25 -12.24
N ARG A 38 -19.35 18.74 -11.14
CA ARG A 38 -19.64 19.08 -9.74
C ARG A 38 -18.36 18.89 -8.93
N PRO A 39 -18.21 19.55 -7.77
CA PRO A 39 -17.08 19.30 -6.87
C PRO A 39 -16.90 17.81 -6.57
N VAL A 40 -15.68 17.31 -6.67
CA VAL A 40 -15.31 15.91 -6.38
C VAL A 40 -14.00 15.85 -5.61
N ASP A 41 -13.84 14.83 -4.79
CA ASP A 41 -12.57 14.52 -4.12
C ASP A 41 -11.85 13.40 -4.87
N GLU A 42 -10.60 13.64 -5.27
CA GLU A 42 -9.75 12.66 -5.94
C GLU A 42 -8.56 12.28 -5.06
N ALA A 43 -8.16 11.01 -5.09
CA ALA A 43 -6.90 10.54 -4.54
C ALA A 43 -6.08 9.92 -5.68
N ARG A 44 -5.25 10.73 -6.32
CA ARG A 44 -4.53 10.34 -7.53
C ARG A 44 -3.50 9.26 -7.20
N GLY A 45 -3.42 8.23 -8.05
CA GLY A 45 -2.56 7.07 -7.82
C GLY A 45 -3.17 6.01 -6.88
N VAL A 46 -4.29 6.28 -6.21
CA VAL A 46 -5.03 5.28 -5.44
C VAL A 46 -6.05 4.58 -6.36
N SER A 47 -6.09 3.25 -6.32
CA SER A 47 -7.07 2.44 -7.06
C SER A 47 -7.67 1.37 -6.16
N THR A 48 -8.89 0.92 -6.46
CA THR A 48 -9.58 -0.11 -5.67
C THR A 48 -8.74 -1.39 -5.55
N ASN A 49 -8.16 -1.86 -6.65
CA ASN A 49 -7.32 -3.06 -6.64
C ASN A 49 -6.03 -2.83 -5.85
N GLY A 50 -5.39 -1.66 -6.01
CA GLY A 50 -4.20 -1.30 -5.24
C GLY A 50 -4.49 -1.29 -3.73
N THR A 51 -5.55 -0.61 -3.31
CA THR A 51 -5.98 -0.53 -1.91
C THR A 51 -6.32 -1.90 -1.35
N ALA A 52 -7.06 -2.73 -2.09
CA ALA A 52 -7.42 -4.07 -1.63
C ALA A 52 -6.20 -4.97 -1.41
N GLN A 53 -5.28 -5.00 -2.38
CA GLN A 53 -4.06 -5.81 -2.28
C GLN A 53 -3.12 -5.29 -1.20
N TRP A 54 -2.95 -3.96 -1.11
CA TRP A 54 -2.14 -3.35 -0.06
C TRP A 54 -2.68 -3.69 1.33
N GLY A 55 -4.00 -3.56 1.54
CA GLY A 55 -4.64 -3.86 2.82
C GLY A 55 -4.51 -5.33 3.21
N LEU A 56 -4.75 -6.25 2.27
CA LEU A 56 -4.55 -7.69 2.51
C LEU A 56 -3.10 -8.01 2.84
N ALA A 57 -2.15 -7.48 2.07
CA ALA A 57 -0.73 -7.72 2.29
C ALA A 57 -0.27 -7.17 3.65
N ALA A 58 -0.71 -5.98 4.03
CA ALA A 58 -0.39 -5.38 5.33
C ALA A 58 -0.89 -6.25 6.49
N ILE A 59 -2.17 -6.64 6.47
CA ILE A 59 -2.77 -7.49 7.51
C ILE A 59 -2.05 -8.84 7.59
N GLN A 60 -1.78 -9.48 6.45
CA GLN A 60 -1.15 -10.80 6.41
C GLN A 60 0.31 -10.76 6.83
N CYS A 61 1.09 -9.76 6.40
CA CYS A 61 2.50 -9.64 6.80
C CYS A 61 2.61 -9.40 8.31
N LEU A 62 1.79 -8.51 8.88
CA LEU A 62 1.74 -8.29 10.33
C LEU A 62 1.38 -9.58 11.09
N ALA A 63 0.40 -10.33 10.59
CA ALA A 63 -0.05 -11.56 11.27
C ALA A 63 0.95 -12.72 11.17
N LEU A 64 1.68 -12.86 10.06
CA LEU A 64 2.54 -14.02 9.79
C LEU A 64 4.01 -13.80 10.14
N VAL A 65 4.50 -12.57 9.96
CA VAL A 65 5.92 -12.20 10.06
C VAL A 65 6.12 -10.82 10.71
N GLY A 66 5.17 -10.40 11.56
CA GLY A 66 5.22 -9.11 12.27
C GLY A 66 6.47 -8.93 13.12
N ASP A 67 6.92 -9.98 13.81
CA ASP A 67 8.12 -9.97 14.65
C ASP A 67 9.42 -9.77 13.85
N ASP A 68 9.36 -9.97 12.53
CA ASP A 68 10.48 -9.80 11.60
C ASP A 68 10.42 -8.45 10.86
N TRP A 69 9.62 -7.50 11.35
CA TRP A 69 9.60 -6.13 10.84
C TRP A 69 11.03 -5.54 10.90
N PRO A 70 11.55 -4.96 9.80
CA PRO A 70 12.88 -4.37 9.81
C PRO A 70 12.93 -3.24 10.84
N ALA A 71 13.86 -3.32 11.79
CA ALA A 71 14.17 -2.19 12.66
C ALA A 71 14.61 -0.98 11.80
N GLU A 72 14.20 0.22 12.21
CA GLU A 72 14.62 1.48 11.59
C GLU A 72 16.14 1.68 11.62
#